data_AF-A0A6I7M119-F1
#
_entry.id   AF-A0A6I7M119-F1
#
_cell.length_a   1.000
_cell.length_b   1.000
_cell.length_c   1.000
_cell.angle_alpha   90.00
_cell.angle_beta   90.00
_cell.angle_gamma   90.00
#
_symmetry.space_group_name_H-M   'P 1'
#
loop_
_entity.id
_entity.type
_entity.pdbx_description
1 polymer ?
#
loop_
_entity_poly.entity_id
_entity_poly.type
_entity_poly.pdbx_seq_one_letter_code
_entity_poly.pdbx_strand_id
1 'polypeptide(L)'
;MSEPKKGMSKGCLITLIVASVILVLVVAMSVVCYVKRDAILEWSMAKMVDTAQTDILNDLPEGYTADDVNKICDDFKTALKEKKVHADEVRNLATMFQDVLKDKKIDKDEAKTFLEELKRATGTPADESPAEQTAPAEPSTE
;
A
#
# COMPACT_ATOMS: atom_id res chain seq x y z
N MET A 1 -28.63 40.44 -45.37
CA MET A 1 -28.53 39.84 -44.02
C MET A 1 -27.27 38.99 -44.03
N SER A 2 -26.19 39.47 -43.41
CA SER A 2 -24.93 38.74 -43.34
C SER A 2 -24.58 38.63 -41.86
N GLU A 3 -24.87 37.47 -41.27
CA GLU A 3 -24.53 37.19 -39.88
C GLU A 3 -23.00 37.19 -39.71
N PRO A 4 -22.46 37.83 -38.67
CA PRO A 4 -21.03 37.78 -38.41
C PRO A 4 -20.66 36.38 -37.92
N LYS A 5 -19.88 35.64 -38.71
CA LYS A 5 -19.21 34.41 -38.26
C LYS A 5 -18.31 34.75 -37.08
N LYS A 6 -18.83 34.55 -35.87
CA LYS A 6 -18.14 34.71 -34.60
C LYS A 6 -16.94 33.77 -34.59
N GLY A 7 -15.74 34.33 -34.82
CA GLY A 7 -14.50 33.57 -34.82
C GLY A 7 -14.36 32.82 -33.50
N MET A 8 -14.31 31.48 -33.56
CA MET A 8 -14.05 30.66 -32.39
C MET A 8 -12.67 31.05 -31.84
N SER A 9 -12.67 31.61 -30.62
CA SER A 9 -11.47 32.01 -29.91
C SER A 9 -10.51 30.82 -29.83
N LYS A 10 -9.23 31.04 -30.16
CA LYS A 10 -8.17 30.01 -30.16
C LYS A 10 -8.11 29.21 -28.86
N GLY A 11 -8.57 29.78 -27.75
CA GLY A 11 -8.70 29.09 -26.46
C GLY A 11 -9.64 27.88 -26.48
N CYS A 12 -10.81 27.97 -27.14
CA CYS A 12 -11.77 26.87 -27.19
C CYS A 12 -11.24 25.67 -27.99
N LEU A 13 -10.50 25.93 -29.07
CA LEU A 13 -9.88 24.89 -29.88
C LEU A 13 -8.78 24.16 -29.10
N ILE A 14 -7.97 24.87 -28.31
CA ILE A 14 -6.95 24.27 -27.45
C ILE A 14 -7.60 23.40 -26.35
N THR A 15 -8.66 23.88 -25.70
CA THR A 15 -9.36 23.10 -24.66
C THR A 15 -9.93 21.80 -25.21
N LEU A 16 -10.50 21.80 -26.42
CA LEU A 16 -11.00 20.58 -27.05
C LEU A 16 -9.89 19.58 -27.39
N ILE A 17 -8.72 20.07 -27.85
CA ILE A 17 -7.56 19.20 -28.09
C ILE A 17 -7.08 18.59 -26.78
N VAL A 18 -6.90 19.40 -25.74
CA VAL A 18 -6.43 18.93 -24.43
C VAL A 18 -7.44 17.95 -23.82
N ALA A 19 -8.75 18.25 -23.87
CA ALA A 19 -9.79 17.36 -23.39
C ALA A 19 -9.83 16.03 -24.15
N SER A 20 -9.66 16.07 -25.49
CA SER A 20 -9.58 14.87 -26.33
C SER A 20 -8.37 14.01 -25.96
N VAL A 21 -7.19 14.61 -25.79
CA VAL A 21 -5.98 13.89 -25.38
C VAL A 21 -6.14 13.28 -23.98
N ILE A 22 -6.72 14.01 -23.03
CA ILE A 22 -7.02 13.49 -21.69
C ILE A 22 -7.99 12.31 -21.77
N LEU A 23 -9.03 12.41 -22.60
CA LEU A 23 -10.00 11.33 -22.76
C LEU A 23 -9.36 10.06 -23.34
N VAL A 24 -8.49 10.20 -24.36
CA VAL A 24 -7.73 9.08 -24.91
C VAL A 24 -6.81 8.46 -23.85
N LEU A 25 -6.13 9.28 -23.04
CA LEU A 25 -5.30 8.79 -21.94
C LEU A 25 -6.11 8.00 -20.90
N VAL A 26 -7.29 8.50 -20.49
CA VAL A 26 -8.16 7.80 -19.53
C VAL A 26 -8.62 6.45 -20.06
N VAL A 27 -8.97 6.37 -21.34
CA VAL A 27 -9.36 5.10 -21.98
C VAL A 27 -8.18 4.14 -22.05
N ALA A 28 -7.00 4.61 -22.47
CA ALA A 28 -5.80 3.78 -22.51
C ALA A 28 -5.42 3.27 -21.10
N MET A 29 -5.49 4.14 -20.08
CA MET A 29 -5.26 3.77 -18.68
C MET A 29 -6.28 2.74 -18.21
N SER A 30 -7.56 2.91 -18.57
CA SER A 30 -8.62 1.96 -18.20
C SER A 30 -8.38 0.57 -18.80
N VAL A 31 -7.94 0.48 -20.06
CA VAL A 31 -7.61 -0.80 -20.72
C VAL A 31 -6.39 -1.46 -20.08
N VAL A 32 -5.33 -0.69 -19.83
CA VAL A 32 -4.13 -1.20 -19.14
C VAL A 32 -4.47 -1.69 -17.74
N CYS A 33 -5.26 -0.90 -16.99
CA CYS A 33 -5.82 -1.31 -15.72
C CYS A 33 -6.61 -2.61 -15.86
N TYR A 34 -7.46 -2.77 -16.88
CA TYR A 34 -8.28 -3.97 -17.05
C TYR A 34 -7.47 -5.24 -17.33
N VAL A 35 -6.44 -5.15 -18.17
CA VAL A 35 -5.62 -6.32 -18.59
C VAL A 35 -4.57 -6.68 -17.55
N LYS A 36 -4.06 -5.70 -16.79
CA LYS A 36 -2.95 -5.86 -15.83
C LYS A 36 -3.37 -5.55 -14.39
N ARG A 37 -4.65 -5.75 -14.04
CA ARG A 37 -5.19 -5.44 -12.68
C ARG A 37 -4.28 -6.00 -11.58
N ASP A 38 -3.97 -7.29 -11.65
CA ASP A 38 -3.17 -7.96 -10.63
C ASP A 38 -1.76 -7.38 -10.52
N ALA A 39 -1.09 -7.17 -11.66
CA ALA A 39 0.28 -6.65 -11.70
C ALA A 39 0.35 -5.18 -11.23
N ILE A 40 -0.67 -4.38 -11.53
CA ILE A 40 -0.77 -2.99 -11.08
C ILE A 40 -1.05 -2.94 -9.58
N LEU A 41 -1.92 -3.81 -9.06
CA LEU A 41 -2.20 -3.90 -7.63
C LEU A 41 -0.96 -4.34 -6.86
N GLU A 42 -0.26 -5.38 -7.33
CA GLU A 42 1.00 -5.84 -6.73
C GLU A 42 2.05 -4.74 -6.71
N TRP A 43 2.28 -4.08 -7.85
CA TRP A 43 3.26 -3.01 -7.96
C TRP A 43 2.88 -1.79 -7.11
N SER A 44 1.61 -1.41 -7.10
CA SER A 44 1.10 -0.31 -6.28
C SER A 44 1.27 -0.61 -4.80
N MET A 45 0.91 -1.82 -4.36
CA MET A 45 1.02 -2.20 -2.95
C MET A 45 2.46 -2.36 -2.51
N ALA A 46 3.31 -2.99 -3.30
CA ALA A 46 4.74 -3.08 -3.01
C ALA A 46 5.35 -1.69 -2.81
N LYS A 47 4.97 -0.72 -3.66
CA LYS A 47 5.45 0.66 -3.56
C LYS A 47 4.88 1.43 -2.36
N MET A 48 3.62 1.19 -1.99
CA MET A 48 3.04 1.74 -0.77
C MET A 48 3.79 1.21 0.46
N VAL A 49 4.04 -0.10 0.50
CA VAL A 49 4.80 -0.74 1.58
C VAL A 49 6.25 -0.25 1.61
N ASP A 50 6.93 -0.06 0.48
CA ASP A 50 8.28 0.53 0.44
C ASP A 50 8.30 1.96 1.03
N THR A 51 7.26 2.74 0.73
CA THR A 51 7.13 4.11 1.24
C THR A 51 6.87 4.09 2.74
N ALA A 52 5.93 3.27 3.19
CA ALA A 52 5.65 3.08 4.62
C ALA A 52 6.87 2.57 5.37
N GLN A 53 7.56 1.57 4.84
CA GLN A 53 8.79 1.01 5.40
C GLN A 53 9.85 2.09 5.58
N THR A 54 10.05 2.94 4.56
CA THR A 54 11.01 4.04 4.65
C THR A 54 10.63 5.03 5.76
N ASP A 55 9.36 5.40 5.86
CA ASP A 55 8.88 6.32 6.90
C ASP A 55 8.98 5.71 8.31
N ILE A 56 8.61 4.43 8.46
CA ILE A 56 8.70 3.67 9.72
C ILE A 56 10.16 3.46 10.13
N LEU A 57 11.07 3.22 9.18
CA LEU A 57 12.50 3.11 9.47
C LEU A 57 13.13 4.45 9.88
N ASN A 58 12.51 5.58 9.52
CA ASN A 58 12.94 6.89 10.00
C ASN A 58 12.44 7.18 11.42
N ASP A 59 11.28 6.64 11.82
CA ASP A 59 10.74 6.75 13.18
C ASP A 59 10.22 5.39 13.67
N LEU A 60 11.13 4.58 14.23
CA LEU A 60 10.78 3.21 14.62
C LEU A 60 9.76 3.21 15.77
N PRO A 61 8.67 2.43 15.65
CA PRO A 61 7.73 2.21 16.73
C PRO A 61 8.36 1.39 17.85
N GLU A 62 7.92 1.62 19.09
CA GLU A 62 8.44 0.90 20.25
C GLU A 62 8.19 -0.60 20.14
N GLY A 63 9.22 -1.41 20.40
CA GLY A 63 9.15 -2.88 20.34
C GLY A 63 9.43 -3.50 18.97
N TYR A 64 9.81 -2.69 17.96
CA TYR A 64 10.25 -3.20 16.65
C TYR A 64 11.69 -2.77 16.35
N THR A 65 12.45 -3.66 15.73
CA THR A 65 13.76 -3.35 15.16
C THR A 65 13.66 -3.05 13.67
N ALA A 66 14.70 -2.44 13.10
CA ALA A 66 14.77 -2.20 11.66
C ALA A 66 14.68 -3.51 10.86
N ASP A 67 15.30 -4.58 11.38
CA ASP A 67 15.23 -5.92 10.79
C ASP A 67 13.81 -6.50 10.84
N ASP A 68 13.07 -6.31 11.93
CA ASP A 68 11.68 -6.77 12.03
C ASP A 68 10.80 -6.10 10.97
N VAL A 69 10.91 -4.77 10.85
CA VAL A 69 10.18 -3.98 9.85
C VAL A 69 10.51 -4.45 8.44
N ASN A 70 11.81 -4.61 8.14
CA ASN A 70 12.26 -5.10 6.83
C ASN A 70 11.68 -6.48 6.51
N LYS A 71 11.75 -7.40 7.47
CA LYS A 71 11.26 -8.77 7.31
C LYS A 71 9.76 -8.83 7.09
N ILE A 72 8.96 -8.10 7.88
CA ILE A 72 7.50 -8.04 7.74
C ILE A 72 7.11 -7.48 6.37
N CYS A 73 7.76 -6.39 5.96
CA CYS A 73 7.51 -5.76 4.66
C CYS A 73 7.90 -6.68 3.50
N ASP A 74 9.02 -7.39 3.58
CA ASP A 74 9.48 -8.31 2.54
C ASP A 74 8.64 -9.59 2.47
N ASP A 75 8.21 -10.13 3.62
CA ASP A 75 7.27 -11.25 3.69
C ASP A 75 5.95 -10.88 3.03
N PHE A 76 5.44 -9.67 3.27
CA PHE A 76 4.23 -9.18 2.62
C PHE A 76 4.39 -8.94 1.11
N LYS A 77 5.49 -8.34 0.67
CA LYS A 77 5.79 -8.19 -0.77
C LYS A 77 5.90 -9.54 -1.46
N THR A 78 6.46 -10.54 -0.77
CA THR A 78 6.57 -11.91 -1.27
C THR A 78 5.19 -12.57 -1.35
N ALA A 79 4.38 -12.46 -0.30
CA ALA A 79 3.01 -12.97 -0.29
C ALA A 79 2.14 -12.33 -1.37
N LEU A 80 2.33 -11.03 -1.66
CA LEU A 80 1.66 -10.34 -2.76
C LEU A 80 2.05 -10.92 -4.13
N LYS A 81 3.36 -11.12 -4.37
CA LYS A 81 3.87 -11.75 -5.61
C LYS A 81 3.35 -13.16 -5.79
N GLU A 82 3.28 -13.93 -4.71
CA GLU A 82 2.76 -15.29 -4.71
C GLU A 82 1.22 -15.36 -4.77
N LYS A 83 0.53 -14.20 -4.82
CA LYS A 83 -0.94 -14.09 -4.77
C LYS A 83 -1.57 -14.79 -3.56
N LYS A 84 -0.84 -14.84 -2.44
CA LYS A 84 -1.28 -15.44 -1.17
C LYS A 84 -2.01 -14.44 -0.26
N VAL A 85 -1.96 -13.14 -0.58
CA VAL A 85 -2.72 -12.12 0.15
C VAL A 85 -4.13 -12.01 -0.42
N HIS A 86 -5.14 -12.11 0.45
CA HIS A 86 -6.54 -11.95 0.06
C HIS A 86 -6.86 -10.51 -0.34
N ALA A 87 -7.74 -10.34 -1.32
CA ALA A 87 -8.16 -9.03 -1.82
C ALA A 87 -8.77 -8.13 -0.73
N ASP A 88 -9.41 -8.71 0.29
CA ASP A 88 -9.97 -7.97 1.43
C ASP A 88 -8.87 -7.39 2.33
N GLU A 89 -7.79 -8.15 2.61
CA GLU A 89 -6.65 -7.66 3.39
C GLU A 89 -5.90 -6.56 2.63
N VAL A 90 -5.71 -6.73 1.32
CA VAL A 90 -5.17 -5.70 0.43
C VAL A 90 -6.03 -4.44 0.50
N ARG A 91 -7.36 -4.57 0.46
CA ARG A 91 -8.25 -3.41 0.51
C ARG A 91 -8.18 -2.68 1.85
N ASN A 92 -8.13 -3.41 2.97
CA ASN A 92 -7.98 -2.82 4.31
C ASN A 92 -6.66 -2.06 4.42
N LEU A 93 -5.55 -2.67 3.98
CA LEU A 93 -4.24 -2.05 4.01
C LEU A 93 -4.17 -0.78 3.13
N ALA A 94 -4.79 -0.81 1.95
CA ALA A 94 -4.88 0.35 1.06
C ALA A 94 -5.69 1.49 1.70
N THR A 95 -6.78 1.17 2.40
CA THR A 95 -7.63 2.15 3.08
C THR A 95 -6.85 2.81 4.22
N MET A 96 -6.15 2.01 5.02
CA MET A 96 -5.31 2.49 6.11
C MET A 96 -4.21 3.41 5.60
N PHE A 97 -3.52 3.00 4.53
CA PHE A 97 -2.49 3.81 3.89
C PHE A 97 -3.04 5.12 3.32
N GLN A 98 -4.25 5.11 2.75
CA GLN A 98 -4.91 6.32 2.28
C GLN A 98 -5.24 7.30 3.42
N ASP A 99 -5.64 6.80 4.58
CA ASP A 99 -5.91 7.65 5.75
C ASP A 99 -4.62 8.24 6.31
N VAL A 100 -3.57 7.42 6.45
CA VAL A 100 -2.23 7.87 6.86
C VAL A 100 -1.66 8.91 5.87
N LEU A 101 -1.87 8.74 4.57
CA LEU A 101 -1.46 9.72 3.56
C LEU A 101 -2.22 11.05 3.65
N LYS A 102 -3.46 11.07 4.16
CA LYS A 102 -4.19 12.33 4.40
C LYS A 102 -3.54 13.14 5.51
N ASP A 103 -3.09 12.45 6.55
CA ASP A 103 -2.38 13.05 7.70
C ASP A 103 -0.89 13.30 7.42
N LYS A 104 -0.39 12.83 6.27
CA LYS A 104 0.95 13.08 5.69
C LYS A 104 2.13 12.64 6.56
N LYS A 105 1.87 11.93 7.65
CA LYS A 105 2.88 11.36 8.53
C LYS A 105 2.35 10.04 9.03
N ILE A 106 3.25 9.06 9.12
CA ILE A 106 3.02 7.83 9.86
C ILE A 106 3.55 8.08 11.26
N ASP A 107 2.68 8.12 12.27
CA ASP A 107 3.14 8.12 13.65
C ASP A 107 3.45 6.69 14.16
N LYS A 108 3.98 6.58 15.39
CA LYS A 108 4.41 5.29 15.95
C LYS A 108 3.26 4.32 16.20
N ASP A 109 2.08 4.82 16.55
CA ASP A 109 0.90 3.99 16.79
C ASP A 109 0.32 3.49 15.47
N GLU A 110 0.29 4.35 14.44
CA GLU A 110 -0.08 3.99 13.07
C GLU A 110 0.92 3.00 12.45
N ALA A 111 2.23 3.23 12.64
CA ALA A 111 3.29 2.34 12.19
C ALA A 111 3.13 0.94 12.80
N LYS A 112 2.87 0.87 14.11
CA LYS A 112 2.64 -0.40 14.80
C LYS A 112 1.41 -1.13 14.23
N THR A 113 0.30 -0.41 14.10
CA THR A 113 -0.94 -0.99 13.57
C THR A 113 -0.77 -1.46 12.12
N PHE A 114 -0.03 -0.71 11.30
CA PHE A 114 0.31 -1.08 9.93
C PHE A 114 1.15 -2.36 9.87
N LEU A 115 2.17 -2.50 10.73
CA LEU A 115 3.00 -3.70 10.80
C LEU A 115 2.22 -4.92 11.30
N GLU A 116 1.29 -4.75 12.24
CA GLU A 116 0.40 -5.82 12.69
C GLU A 116 -0.55 -6.28 11.57
N GLU A 117 -1.09 -5.34 10.80
CA GLU A 117 -1.96 -5.64 9.66
C GLU A 117 -1.20 -6.36 8.54
N LEU A 118 0.05 -5.97 8.27
CA LEU A 118 0.93 -6.68 7.33
C LEU A 118 1.17 -8.12 7.78
N LYS A 119 1.49 -8.36 9.07
CA LYS A 119 1.65 -9.70 9.63
C LYS A 119 0.37 -10.54 9.50
N ARG A 120 -0.79 -9.93 9.77
CA ARG A 120 -2.09 -10.59 9.64
C ARG A 120 -2.35 -11.00 8.19
N ALA A 121 -2.05 -10.12 7.24
CA ALA A 121 -2.28 -10.32 5.83
C ALA A 121 -1.37 -11.41 5.21
N THR A 122 -0.18 -11.65 5.76
CA THR A 122 0.71 -12.75 5.33
C THR A 122 0.39 -14.09 5.98
N GLY A 123 -0.53 -14.12 6.96
CA GLY A 123 -0.78 -15.32 7.76
C GLY A 123 0.42 -15.69 8.66
N THR A 124 1.36 -14.77 8.86
CA THR A 124 2.41 -14.94 9.87
C THR A 124 1.74 -14.66 11.21
N PRO A 125 1.50 -15.69 12.07
CA PRO A 125 0.88 -15.45 13.35
C PRO A 125 1.70 -14.40 14.11
N ALA A 126 1.02 -13.48 14.76
CA ALA A 126 1.60 -12.46 15.64
C ALA A 126 2.20 -13.06 16.93
N ASP A 127 2.70 -14.29 16.87
CA ASP A 127 3.29 -15.03 17.98
C ASP A 127 4.74 -15.34 17.62
N GLU A 128 5.60 -14.37 17.91
CA GLU A 128 7.00 -14.56 18.31
C GLU A 128 7.58 -13.17 18.64
N SER A 129 7.05 -12.56 19.71
CA SER A 129 7.81 -11.64 20.55
C SER A 129 8.26 -12.44 21.77
N PRO A 130 9.56 -12.45 22.12
CA PRO A 130 10.12 -13.36 23.12
C PRO A 130 9.76 -12.88 24.53
N ALA A 131 8.62 -13.31 25.05
CA ALA A 131 8.27 -13.16 26.44
C ALA A 131 8.24 -14.53 27.12
N GLU A 132 9.35 -14.80 27.82
CA GLU A 132 9.34 -15.45 29.13
C GLU A 132 8.88 -16.91 29.18
N GLN A 133 9.74 -17.80 28.69
CA GLN A 133 9.75 -19.20 29.09
C GLN A 133 10.34 -19.29 30.52
N THR A 134 9.60 -18.82 31.53
CA THR A 134 9.87 -19.17 32.92
C THR A 134 9.67 -20.67 33.09
N ALA A 135 10.78 -21.37 33.32
CA ALA A 135 10.82 -22.71 33.88
C ALA A 135 9.91 -22.82 35.13
N PRO A 136 9.39 -24.01 35.41
CA PRO A 136 10.08 -24.83 36.40
C PRO A 136 10.19 -26.28 35.92
N ALA A 137 11.40 -26.80 35.88
CA ALA A 137 11.96 -27.66 36.92
C ALA A 137 11.29 -29.05 36.94
N GLU A 138 12.07 -30.03 36.49
CA GLU A 138 11.91 -31.43 36.88
C GLU A 138 11.64 -31.55 38.39
N PRO A 139 11.00 -32.65 38.79
CA PRO A 139 11.86 -33.61 39.47
C PRO A 139 11.70 -35.03 38.93
N SER A 140 12.86 -35.67 38.82
CA SER A 140 13.10 -37.11 38.76
C SER A 140 12.46 -37.86 39.94
N THR A 141 12.58 -39.20 39.89
CA THR A 141 12.33 -40.23 40.94
C THR A 141 10.85 -40.52 41.23
N GLU A 142 10.35 -41.76 41.19
CA GLU A 142 10.92 -43.11 41.42
C GLU A 142 10.15 -44.16 40.60
#